data_AF-A0AAU2HE25-F1
#
_entry.id   AF-A0AAU2HE25-F1
#
_cell.length_a   1.000
_cell.length_b   1.000
_cell.length_c   1.000
_cell.angle_alpha   90.00
_cell.angle_beta   90.00
_cell.angle_gamma   90.00
#
_symmetry.space_group_name_H-M   'P 1'
#
loop_
_entity.id
_entity.type
_entity.pdbx_description
1 polymer ?
#
loop_
_entity_poly.entity_id
_entity_poly.type
_entity_poly.pdbx_seq_one_letter_code
_entity_poly.pdbx_strand_id
1 'polypeptide(L)'
;MTTAPHRLEPYAQLPDRYLDRQVAASTVDALGRVVTLLVPPEATCTRRVPPAQRSRYDALVVVMDGTDVQEVGLADLDLHFPRIDSLDSGFVLASARCRMPSGPPALTFEALEGEIPHNALVVGHDGAQLTTFHAGDDIQHLLTDTNGDIWIGYGDEAAICAQRPANHRRTSSSGTKPQPAPRMTMSMPGLIRWTSAGEPAWYATFDRIGPGSWVDCYALNVGADQTWAYPYTGFPLVEIDATGIRWTRRTPIHFASAVLVDGDNVAFLAADTGPRKIPGHYTVALTRGQNGPLESVASASLRLPDGTRPSTWARRTVCRGNQAWLQFHDDHTWYRFEL
;
A
#
# COMPACT_ATOMS: atom_id res chain seq x y z
N MET A 1 -25.44 -19.52 0.62
CA MET A 1 -26.68 -18.73 0.50
C MET A 1 -26.29 -17.37 -0.07
N THR A 2 -26.85 -16.96 -1.20
CA THR A 2 -26.68 -15.61 -1.75
C THR A 2 -27.52 -14.65 -0.90
N THR A 3 -26.87 -13.72 -0.21
CA THR A 3 -27.51 -12.68 0.58
C THR A 3 -27.88 -11.48 -0.30
N ALA A 4 -28.61 -10.51 0.26
CA ALA A 4 -28.85 -9.22 -0.37
C ALA A 4 -27.52 -8.56 -0.76
N PRO A 5 -27.47 -7.80 -1.88
CA PRO A 5 -26.24 -7.13 -2.32
C PRO A 5 -25.72 -6.14 -1.27
N HIS A 6 -24.40 -6.05 -1.11
CA HIS A 6 -23.77 -5.02 -0.29
C HIS A 6 -23.69 -3.73 -1.09
N ARG A 7 -24.22 -2.65 -0.53
CA ARG A 7 -24.25 -1.33 -1.18
C ARG A 7 -23.14 -0.47 -0.58
N LEU A 8 -22.35 0.14 -1.46
CA LEU A 8 -21.40 1.17 -1.12
C LEU A 8 -22.12 2.46 -0.71
N GLU A 9 -21.50 3.21 0.18
CA GLU A 9 -21.94 4.53 0.59
C GLU A 9 -21.03 5.60 -0.04
N PRO A 10 -21.57 6.75 -0.51
CA PRO A 10 -20.73 7.89 -0.83
C PRO A 10 -19.95 8.31 0.43
N TYR A 11 -18.65 8.54 0.28
CA TYR A 11 -17.80 8.92 1.41
C TYR A 11 -17.31 10.36 1.30
N ALA A 12 -16.68 10.69 0.19
CA ALA A 12 -16.13 12.01 -0.04
C ALA A 12 -16.03 12.28 -1.54
N GLN A 13 -16.11 13.55 -1.92
CA GLN A 13 -15.92 14.02 -3.27
C GLN A 13 -14.92 15.17 -3.26
N LEU A 14 -13.88 15.07 -4.07
CA LEU A 14 -12.91 16.15 -4.24
C LEU A 14 -13.63 17.39 -4.83
N PRO A 15 -13.49 18.58 -4.23
CA PRO A 15 -14.18 19.78 -4.67
C PRO A 15 -13.93 20.14 -6.15
N ASP A 16 -14.96 20.68 -6.81
CA ASP A 16 -14.94 21.04 -8.24
C ASP A 16 -13.83 22.04 -8.61
N ARG A 17 -13.35 22.83 -7.64
CA ARG A 17 -12.23 23.77 -7.85
C ARG A 17 -10.90 23.10 -8.23
N TYR A 18 -10.81 21.78 -8.14
CA TYR A 18 -9.63 20.99 -8.50
C TYR A 18 -9.80 20.18 -9.80
N LEU A 19 -10.90 20.37 -10.55
CA LEU A 19 -11.17 19.63 -11.80
C LEU A 19 -10.17 19.93 -12.93
N ASP A 20 -9.41 21.02 -12.82
CA ASP A 20 -8.34 21.39 -13.74
C ASP A 20 -7.01 20.65 -13.48
N ARG A 21 -6.95 19.86 -12.39
CA ARG A 21 -5.78 19.09 -11.99
C ARG A 21 -6.00 17.60 -12.16
N GLN A 22 -4.91 16.86 -12.29
CA GLN A 22 -4.94 15.41 -12.35
C GLN A 22 -4.73 14.82 -10.94
N VAL A 23 -5.53 13.81 -10.58
CA VAL A 23 -5.31 13.00 -9.37
C VAL A 23 -4.19 11.98 -9.61
N ALA A 24 -2.98 12.28 -9.12
CA ALA A 24 -1.84 11.37 -9.25
C ALA A 24 -1.92 10.20 -8.26
N ALA A 25 -2.23 10.50 -7.00
CA ALA A 25 -2.39 9.52 -5.93
C ALA A 25 -3.49 9.98 -4.96
N SER A 26 -4.11 9.03 -4.26
CA SER A 26 -5.01 9.36 -3.15
C SER A 26 -5.13 8.18 -2.20
N THR A 27 -5.43 8.47 -0.95
CA THR A 27 -5.70 7.49 0.10
C THR A 27 -6.75 8.00 1.07
N VAL A 28 -7.18 7.13 1.98
CA VAL A 28 -7.86 7.50 3.23
C VAL A 28 -6.89 7.17 4.37
N ASP A 29 -6.48 8.18 5.13
CA ASP A 29 -5.45 8.01 6.16
C ASP A 29 -5.98 7.32 7.42
N ALA A 30 -5.11 7.08 8.40
CA ALA A 30 -5.45 6.37 9.64
C ALA A 30 -6.54 7.07 10.48
N LEU A 31 -6.80 8.35 10.22
CA LEU A 31 -7.82 9.16 10.89
C LEU A 31 -9.12 9.27 10.07
N GLY A 32 -9.19 8.63 8.89
CA GLY A 32 -10.34 8.74 8.00
C GLY A 32 -10.32 10.00 7.14
N ARG A 33 -9.20 10.71 7.01
CA ARG A 33 -9.13 11.89 6.15
C ARG A 33 -8.79 11.45 4.73
N VAL A 34 -9.41 12.08 3.73
CA VAL A 34 -9.03 11.85 2.34
C VAL A 34 -7.81 12.69 2.01
N VAL A 35 -6.73 12.03 1.60
CA VAL A 35 -5.49 12.68 1.17
C VAL A 35 -5.37 12.48 -0.33
N THR A 36 -5.21 13.57 -1.08
CA THR A 36 -5.14 13.54 -2.55
C THR A 36 -3.93 14.33 -3.04
N LEU A 37 -3.06 13.69 -3.81
CA LEU A 37 -1.95 14.32 -4.51
C LEU A 37 -2.43 14.75 -5.90
N LEU A 38 -2.54 16.07 -6.09
CA LEU A 38 -2.92 16.71 -7.34
C LEU A 38 -1.70 17.23 -8.08
N VAL A 39 -1.65 16.98 -9.38
CA VAL A 39 -0.55 17.41 -10.26
C VAL A 39 -1.10 18.20 -11.46
N PRO A 40 -0.27 19.02 -12.12
CA PRO A 40 -0.64 19.67 -13.37
C PRO A 40 -1.11 18.65 -14.42
N PRO A 41 -2.07 18.99 -15.30
CA PRO A 41 -2.65 18.08 -16.28
C PRO A 41 -1.64 17.53 -17.31
N GLU A 42 -0.51 18.22 -17.50
CA GLU A 42 0.61 17.80 -18.35
C GLU A 42 1.57 16.82 -17.68
N ALA A 43 1.47 16.61 -16.36
CA ALA A 43 2.36 15.71 -15.64
C ALA A 43 2.23 14.28 -16.17
N THR A 44 3.38 13.62 -16.39
CA THR A 44 3.42 12.26 -16.93
C THR A 44 3.56 11.20 -15.83
N CYS A 45 3.47 11.60 -14.56
CA CYS A 45 3.79 10.78 -13.40
C CYS A 45 2.88 9.55 -13.23
N THR A 46 1.69 9.52 -13.84
CA THR A 46 0.77 8.37 -13.79
C THR A 46 0.77 7.51 -15.06
N ARG A 47 1.64 7.79 -16.03
CA ARG A 47 1.64 7.15 -17.35
C ARG A 47 2.97 6.46 -17.60
N ARG A 48 2.98 5.31 -18.27
CA ARG A 48 4.24 4.66 -18.64
C ARG A 48 4.97 5.49 -19.71
N VAL A 49 5.98 6.25 -19.29
CA VAL A 49 6.85 7.03 -20.18
C VAL A 49 8.33 6.63 -20.01
N PRO A 50 9.14 6.68 -21.09
CA PRO A 50 10.58 6.47 -21.01
C PRO A 50 11.23 7.41 -19.98
N PRO A 51 12.30 6.98 -19.26
CA PRO A 51 12.97 7.83 -18.28
C PRO A 51 13.40 9.20 -18.79
N ALA A 52 13.86 9.30 -20.05
CA ALA A 52 14.27 10.57 -20.67
C ALA A 52 13.12 11.56 -20.92
N GLN A 53 11.86 11.10 -20.84
CA GLN A 53 10.65 11.93 -21.00
C GLN A 53 9.98 12.23 -19.67
N ARG A 54 10.56 11.78 -18.55
CA ARG A 54 10.08 12.14 -17.22
C ARG A 54 10.55 13.55 -16.90
N SER A 55 9.63 14.36 -16.41
CA SER A 55 9.91 15.72 -15.97
C SER A 55 9.47 15.85 -14.53
N ARG A 56 10.25 16.61 -13.75
CA ARG A 56 9.90 16.96 -12.38
C ARG A 56 8.70 17.89 -12.40
N TYR A 57 7.90 17.86 -11.34
CA TYR A 57 6.64 18.59 -11.27
C TYR A 57 6.37 19.09 -9.85
N ASP A 58 5.68 20.21 -9.78
CA ASP A 58 5.09 20.67 -8.52
C ASP A 58 3.73 19.97 -8.33
N ALA A 59 3.33 19.79 -7.08
CA ALA A 59 2.07 19.14 -6.72
C ALA A 59 1.39 19.86 -5.56
N LEU A 60 0.11 19.58 -5.39
CA LEU A 60 -0.70 20.04 -4.28
C LEU A 60 -1.26 18.82 -3.55
N VAL A 61 -0.96 18.69 -2.26
CA VAL A 61 -1.66 17.73 -1.40
C VAL A 61 -2.90 18.41 -0.84
N VAL A 62 -4.05 17.82 -1.09
CA VAL A 62 -5.33 18.24 -0.53
C VAL A 62 -5.73 17.21 0.52
N VAL A 63 -5.93 17.66 1.75
CA VAL A 63 -6.44 16.84 2.85
C VAL A 63 -7.86 17.29 3.16
N MET A 64 -8.81 16.36 3.10
CA MET A 64 -10.21 16.61 3.42
C MET A 64 -10.61 15.83 4.67
N ASP A 65 -11.13 16.56 5.65
CA ASP A 65 -11.76 16.02 6.85
C ASP A 65 -13.20 16.53 6.92
N GLY A 66 -14.13 15.73 6.42
CA GLY A 66 -15.50 16.17 6.16
C GLY A 66 -15.54 17.35 5.18
N THR A 67 -15.93 18.53 5.69
CA THR A 67 -15.98 19.78 4.91
C THR A 67 -14.71 20.60 4.99
N ASP A 68 -13.81 20.29 5.92
CA ASP A 68 -12.58 21.04 6.11
C ASP A 68 -11.55 20.59 5.07
N VAL A 69 -10.91 21.56 4.43
CA VAL A 69 -9.94 21.33 3.36
C VAL A 69 -8.65 22.05 3.68
N GLN A 70 -7.56 21.28 3.74
CA GLN A 70 -6.20 21.79 3.89
C GLN A 70 -5.40 21.53 2.63
N GLU A 71 -4.51 22.47 2.31
CA GLU A 71 -3.69 22.44 1.10
C GLU A 71 -2.21 22.60 1.46
N VAL A 72 -1.38 21.71 0.93
CA VAL A 72 0.08 21.75 1.12
C VAL A 72 0.76 21.63 -0.24
N GLY A 73 1.56 22.64 -0.61
CA GLY A 73 2.33 22.64 -1.85
C GLY A 73 3.60 21.80 -1.71
N LEU A 74 3.87 20.95 -2.70
CA LEU A 74 5.11 20.20 -2.84
C LEU A 74 5.81 20.63 -4.13
N ALA A 75 7.10 20.96 -4.07
CA ALA A 75 7.85 21.41 -5.23
C ALA A 75 8.83 20.33 -5.73
N ASP A 76 9.14 20.37 -7.03
CA ASP A 76 10.26 19.62 -7.64
C ASP A 76 10.23 18.09 -7.40
N LEU A 77 9.02 17.51 -7.42
CA LEU A 77 8.84 16.06 -7.25
C LEU A 77 9.32 15.30 -8.49
N ASP A 78 10.02 14.19 -8.26
CA ASP A 78 10.40 13.21 -9.28
C ASP A 78 9.82 11.83 -8.93
N LEU A 79 8.49 11.78 -8.77
CA LEU A 79 7.80 10.53 -8.44
C LEU A 79 7.05 9.95 -9.65
N HIS A 80 7.11 8.63 -9.81
CA HIS A 80 6.44 7.91 -10.88
C HIS A 80 5.53 6.80 -10.32
N PHE A 81 4.28 6.78 -10.78
CA PHE A 81 3.18 6.06 -10.18
C PHE A 81 3.13 6.30 -8.66
N PRO A 82 2.94 7.56 -8.23
CA PRO A 82 3.06 7.92 -6.83
C PRO A 82 2.01 7.20 -5.97
N ARG A 83 2.41 6.87 -4.75
CA ARG A 83 1.56 6.53 -3.62
C ARG A 83 1.76 7.60 -2.54
N ILE A 84 0.74 7.82 -1.72
CA ILE A 84 0.75 8.81 -0.64
C ILE A 84 -0.04 8.33 0.55
N ASP A 85 0.42 8.66 1.76
CA ASP A 85 -0.38 8.62 2.99
C ASP A 85 0.08 9.72 3.97
N SER A 86 -0.77 10.04 4.95
CA SER A 86 -0.42 10.96 6.04
C SER A 86 0.64 10.30 6.93
N LEU A 87 1.62 11.05 7.40
CA LEU A 87 2.62 10.58 8.36
C LEU A 87 2.89 11.68 9.38
N ASP A 88 2.57 11.41 10.65
CA ASP A 88 2.58 12.41 11.71
C ASP A 88 1.78 13.66 11.31
N SER A 89 2.46 14.82 11.22
CA SER A 89 1.86 16.08 10.77
C SER A 89 1.95 16.30 9.25
N GLY A 90 2.74 15.49 8.54
CA GLY A 90 3.00 15.63 7.12
C GLY A 90 2.59 14.40 6.33
N PHE A 91 3.42 13.99 5.37
CA PHE A 91 3.10 12.93 4.41
C PHE A 91 4.30 12.05 4.10
N VAL A 92 4.03 10.81 3.75
CA VAL A 92 4.97 9.93 3.07
C VAL A 92 4.50 9.70 1.64
N LEU A 93 5.42 9.81 0.69
CA LEU A 93 5.17 9.54 -0.72
C LEU A 93 6.20 8.55 -1.24
N ALA A 94 5.80 7.70 -2.19
CA ALA A 94 6.73 6.82 -2.89
C ALA A 94 6.36 6.60 -4.36
N SER A 95 7.36 6.50 -5.22
CA SER A 95 7.19 5.98 -6.58
C SER A 95 6.99 4.49 -6.51
N ALA A 96 5.88 3.99 -7.06
CA ALA A 96 5.64 2.56 -7.07
C ALA A 96 6.66 1.80 -7.92
N ARG A 97 7.33 2.47 -8.85
CA ARG A 97 8.39 1.90 -9.68
C ARG A 97 9.74 2.56 -9.43
N CYS A 98 10.75 1.74 -9.17
CA CYS A 98 12.14 2.14 -8.96
C CYS A 98 13.07 1.35 -9.90
N ARG A 99 14.11 2.00 -10.43
CA ARG A 99 15.11 1.31 -11.23
C ARG A 99 16.13 0.63 -10.31
N MET A 100 16.21 -0.68 -10.39
CA MET A 100 17.24 -1.45 -9.68
C MET A 100 18.58 -1.41 -10.44
N PRO A 101 19.73 -1.44 -9.75
CA PRO A 101 21.04 -1.44 -10.39
C PRO A 101 21.26 -2.70 -11.24
N SER A 102 21.67 -2.49 -12.49
CA SER A 102 21.99 -3.55 -13.45
C SER A 102 23.50 -3.78 -13.64
N GLY A 103 24.35 -3.07 -12.88
CA GLY A 103 25.81 -3.12 -12.96
C GLY A 103 26.46 -4.25 -12.14
N PRO A 104 27.80 -4.33 -12.12
CA PRO A 104 28.52 -5.27 -11.26
C PRO A 104 28.15 -5.06 -9.78
N PRO A 105 28.26 -6.08 -8.91
CA PRO A 105 27.92 -5.93 -7.50
C PRO A 105 28.75 -4.84 -6.82
N ALA A 106 28.10 -3.89 -6.16
CA ALA A 106 28.74 -2.96 -5.25
C ALA A 106 29.46 -3.71 -4.13
N LEU A 107 30.63 -3.20 -3.69
CA LEU A 107 31.46 -3.86 -2.67
C LEU A 107 31.00 -3.56 -1.24
N THR A 108 30.27 -2.47 -1.04
CA THR A 108 29.72 -2.04 0.25
C THR A 108 28.24 -1.69 0.11
N PHE A 109 27.49 -1.70 1.22
CA PHE A 109 26.11 -1.23 1.22
C PHE A 109 26.02 0.25 0.84
N GLU A 110 26.92 1.09 1.34
CA GLU A 110 27.00 2.52 1.00
C GLU A 110 27.20 2.76 -0.50
N ALA A 111 28.06 1.97 -1.16
CA ALA A 111 28.24 2.05 -2.60
C ALA A 111 26.97 1.61 -3.36
N LEU A 112 26.28 0.57 -2.87
CA LEU A 112 25.02 0.12 -3.45
C LEU A 112 23.92 1.17 -3.29
N GLU A 113 23.81 1.77 -2.11
CA GLU A 113 22.87 2.84 -1.79
C GLU A 113 23.09 4.06 -2.69
N GLY A 114 24.34 4.43 -2.93
CA GLY A 114 24.68 5.50 -3.90
C GLY A 114 24.34 5.20 -5.36
N GLU A 115 24.13 3.93 -5.74
CA GLU A 115 23.70 3.53 -7.09
C GLU A 115 22.17 3.54 -7.25
N ILE A 116 21.41 3.62 -6.16
CA ILE A 116 19.96 3.39 -6.16
C ILE A 116 19.24 4.71 -5.87
N PRO A 117 18.35 5.17 -6.76
CA PRO A 117 17.60 6.37 -6.49
C PRO A 117 16.68 6.15 -5.28
N HIS A 118 16.67 7.12 -4.38
CA HIS A 118 15.62 7.22 -3.37
C HIS A 118 14.30 7.44 -4.09
N ASN A 119 13.36 6.53 -3.86
CA ASN A 119 12.04 6.56 -4.48
C ASN A 119 10.92 6.82 -3.48
N ALA A 120 11.26 7.01 -2.20
CA ALA A 120 10.34 7.47 -1.17
C ALA A 120 10.86 8.76 -0.52
N LEU A 121 9.93 9.64 -0.14
CA LEU A 121 10.20 10.85 0.62
C LEU A 121 9.17 11.02 1.74
N VAL A 122 9.64 11.60 2.84
CA VAL A 122 8.82 12.09 3.94
C VAL A 122 8.89 13.60 3.94
N VAL A 123 7.73 14.25 3.97
CA VAL A 123 7.59 15.70 3.96
C VAL A 123 6.82 16.15 5.20
N GLY A 124 7.14 17.34 5.69
CA GLY A 124 6.44 17.98 6.80
C GLY A 124 5.08 18.56 6.38
N HIS A 125 4.34 19.06 7.37
CA HIS A 125 3.05 19.73 7.16
C HIS A 125 3.13 20.99 6.30
N ASP A 126 4.34 21.57 6.16
CA ASP A 126 4.65 22.75 5.36
C ASP A 126 5.16 22.41 3.96
N GLY A 127 5.25 21.11 3.63
CA GLY A 127 5.78 20.62 2.36
C GLY A 127 7.31 20.50 2.33
N ALA A 128 8.02 20.84 3.41
CA ALA A 128 9.47 20.68 3.46
C ALA A 128 9.87 19.21 3.48
N GLN A 129 10.86 18.83 2.67
CA GLN A 129 11.41 17.48 2.68
C GLN A 129 12.18 17.22 3.99
N LEU A 130 11.75 16.20 4.74
CA LEU A 130 12.37 15.80 6.01
C LEU A 130 13.40 14.69 5.81
N THR A 131 13.05 13.65 5.04
CA THR A 131 13.96 12.54 4.69
C THR A 131 13.57 11.91 3.36
N THR A 132 14.50 11.13 2.80
CA THR A 132 14.28 10.30 1.61
C THR A 132 14.96 8.97 1.81
N PHE A 133 14.43 7.92 1.20
CA PHE A 133 15.00 6.58 1.29
C PHE A 133 14.62 5.73 0.08
N HIS A 134 15.30 4.61 -0.10
CA HIS A 134 14.94 3.60 -1.08
C HIS A 134 13.92 2.62 -0.49
N ALA A 135 12.70 2.67 -1.02
CA ALA A 135 11.58 1.82 -0.61
C ALA A 135 11.40 0.57 -1.47
N GLY A 136 12.22 0.34 -2.51
CA GLY A 136 12.10 -0.81 -3.41
C GLY A 136 11.27 -0.55 -4.68
N ASP A 137 11.31 -1.50 -5.62
CA ASP A 137 10.45 -1.52 -6.82
C ASP A 137 9.13 -2.28 -6.56
N ASP A 138 8.16 -2.05 -7.44
CA ASP A 138 6.87 -2.75 -7.49
C ASP A 138 6.02 -2.65 -6.21
N ILE A 139 5.89 -1.42 -5.70
CA ILE A 139 5.05 -1.09 -4.53
C ILE A 139 3.57 -1.14 -4.92
N GLN A 140 2.83 -2.01 -4.25
CA GLN A 140 1.37 -2.17 -4.41
C GLN A 140 0.60 -1.40 -3.35
N HIS A 141 1.13 -1.32 -2.13
CA HIS A 141 0.53 -0.64 -0.99
C HIS A 141 1.54 0.28 -0.31
N LEU A 142 1.07 1.47 0.10
CA LEU A 142 1.77 2.36 1.02
C LEU A 142 0.71 2.93 1.94
N LEU A 143 0.80 2.57 3.22
CA LEU A 143 -0.11 2.98 4.26
C LEU A 143 0.68 3.29 5.52
N THR A 144 0.17 4.16 6.38
CA THR A 144 0.74 4.43 7.70
C THR A 144 -0.23 4.01 8.79
N ASP A 145 0.31 3.66 9.96
CA ASP A 145 -0.49 3.50 11.17
C ASP A 145 -0.38 4.74 12.08
N THR A 146 -1.12 4.71 13.19
CA THR A 146 -1.15 5.81 14.16
C THR A 146 0.12 5.93 15.01
N ASN A 147 1.03 4.96 14.93
CA ASN A 147 2.33 4.99 15.63
C ASN A 147 3.45 5.62 14.79
N GLY A 148 3.14 6.05 13.55
CA GLY A 148 4.12 6.62 12.64
C GLY A 148 4.96 5.58 11.90
N ASP A 149 4.54 4.30 11.91
CA ASP A 149 5.14 3.27 11.08
C ASP A 149 4.55 3.32 9.67
N ILE A 150 5.41 3.14 8.67
CA ILE A 150 5.05 3.09 7.26
C ILE A 150 5.04 1.62 6.81
N TRP A 151 3.92 1.16 6.30
CA TRP A 151 3.72 -0.19 5.79
C TRP A 151 3.73 -0.19 4.27
N ILE A 152 4.68 -0.92 3.69
CA ILE A 152 4.82 -1.04 2.23
C ILE A 152 4.62 -2.48 1.82
N GLY A 153 3.55 -2.71 1.05
CA GLY A 153 3.24 -3.98 0.41
C GLY A 153 3.74 -4.01 -1.03
N TYR A 154 4.26 -5.15 -1.46
CA TYR A 154 4.99 -5.32 -2.71
C TYR A 154 4.40 -6.44 -3.55
N GLY A 155 4.54 -6.32 -4.88
CA GLY A 155 4.13 -7.34 -5.83
C GLY A 155 5.18 -8.43 -6.05
N ASP A 156 4.88 -9.36 -6.95
CA ASP A 156 5.67 -10.57 -7.22
C ASP A 156 6.95 -10.32 -8.03
N GLU A 157 7.05 -9.16 -8.69
CA GLU A 157 8.25 -8.72 -9.38
C GLU A 157 9.15 -7.85 -8.50
N ALA A 158 8.73 -7.57 -7.26
CA ALA A 158 9.42 -6.63 -6.39
C ALA A 158 10.85 -7.07 -6.05
N ALA A 159 11.71 -6.07 -6.03
CA ALA A 159 13.07 -6.17 -5.55
C ALA A 159 13.38 -4.95 -4.70
N ILE A 160 14.08 -5.17 -3.60
CA ILE A 160 14.48 -4.09 -2.71
C ILE A 160 15.92 -4.23 -2.28
N CYS A 161 16.65 -3.12 -2.23
CA CYS A 161 17.99 -3.03 -1.66
C CYS A 161 17.96 -2.19 -0.38
N ALA A 162 17.69 -2.84 0.75
CA ALA A 162 17.62 -2.15 2.04
C ALA A 162 18.39 -2.93 3.10
N GLN A 163 18.85 -2.22 4.13
CA GLN A 163 19.53 -2.86 5.25
C GLN A 163 18.57 -3.79 5.98
N ARG A 164 19.09 -4.88 6.56
CA ARG A 164 18.29 -5.68 7.48
C ARG A 164 17.86 -4.85 8.69
N PRO A 165 16.72 -5.18 9.31
CA PRO A 165 16.32 -4.58 10.57
C PRO A 165 17.44 -4.71 11.61
N ALA A 166 17.56 -3.73 12.51
CA ALA A 166 18.68 -3.66 13.45
C ALA A 166 18.90 -4.96 14.24
N ASN A 167 17.82 -5.61 14.69
CA ASN A 167 17.84 -6.89 15.40
C ASN A 167 18.30 -8.11 14.56
N HIS A 168 18.38 -7.97 13.23
CA HIS A 168 18.85 -8.98 12.28
C HIS A 168 20.20 -8.63 11.63
N ARG A 169 20.80 -7.48 12.00
CA ARG A 169 22.15 -7.13 11.56
C ARG A 169 23.16 -8.01 12.31
N ARG A 170 23.95 -8.80 11.58
CA ARG A 170 25.05 -9.56 12.17
C ARG A 170 26.12 -8.58 12.63
N THR A 171 26.47 -8.58 13.91
CA THR A 171 27.72 -7.96 14.39
C THR A 171 28.88 -8.75 13.79
N SER A 172 29.69 -8.14 12.93
CA SER A 172 30.88 -8.78 12.39
C SER A 172 31.91 -8.96 13.51
N SER A 173 31.96 -10.14 14.11
CA SER A 173 33.07 -10.54 14.96
C SER A 173 34.28 -10.88 14.09
N SER A 174 35.33 -10.07 14.20
CA SER A 174 36.73 -10.36 13.93
C SER A 174 37.12 -11.08 12.62
N GLY A 175 37.81 -10.34 11.75
CA GLY A 175 38.96 -10.88 11.00
C GLY A 175 38.73 -11.30 9.55
N THR A 176 39.53 -10.65 8.69
CA THR A 176 39.97 -11.04 7.33
C THR A 176 39.03 -10.88 6.13
N LYS A 177 39.46 -9.95 5.26
CA LYS A 177 38.97 -9.53 3.94
C LYS A 177 37.58 -8.85 3.93
N PRO A 178 37.44 -7.68 3.28
CA PRO A 178 36.11 -7.16 2.94
C PRO A 178 35.43 -8.23 2.10
N GLN A 179 34.42 -8.90 2.67
CA GLN A 179 33.50 -9.64 1.81
C GLN A 179 32.78 -8.58 0.98
N PRO A 180 32.73 -8.70 -0.36
CA PRO A 180 31.85 -7.85 -1.15
C PRO A 180 30.47 -7.98 -0.50
N ALA A 181 29.88 -6.85 -0.10
CA ALA A 181 28.53 -6.86 0.43
C ALA A 181 27.69 -7.57 -0.63
N PRO A 182 27.17 -8.80 -0.37
CA PRO A 182 26.22 -9.37 -1.31
C PRO A 182 25.13 -8.32 -1.43
N ARG A 183 24.70 -8.02 -2.67
CA ARG A 183 23.51 -7.18 -2.87
C ARG A 183 22.51 -7.62 -1.80
N MET A 184 22.17 -6.78 -0.84
CA MET A 184 21.03 -7.09 0.04
C MET A 184 19.76 -6.83 -0.78
N THR A 185 19.74 -7.35 -2.01
CA THR A 185 18.57 -7.43 -2.85
C THR A 185 17.77 -8.59 -2.32
N MET A 186 16.62 -8.26 -1.74
CA MET A 186 15.62 -9.25 -1.46
C MET A 186 14.61 -9.21 -2.61
N SER A 187 14.50 -10.33 -3.31
CA SER A 187 13.39 -10.56 -4.25
C SER A 187 12.14 -10.93 -3.47
N MET A 188 10.99 -10.46 -3.93
CA MET A 188 9.68 -10.75 -3.32
C MET A 188 9.67 -10.45 -1.81
N PRO A 189 9.91 -9.18 -1.40
CA PRO A 189 9.74 -8.73 -0.01
C PRO A 189 8.37 -9.04 0.58
N GLY A 190 7.33 -9.00 -0.24
CA GLY A 190 5.93 -9.06 0.14
C GLY A 190 5.48 -7.88 0.99
N LEU A 191 6.00 -7.73 2.21
CA LEU A 191 5.62 -6.68 3.15
C LEU A 191 6.79 -6.27 4.05
N ILE A 192 7.01 -4.95 4.17
CA ILE A 192 8.01 -4.35 5.05
C ILE A 192 7.36 -3.23 5.86
N ARG A 193 7.68 -3.17 7.15
CA ARG A 193 7.38 -2.03 8.02
C ARG A 193 8.63 -1.17 8.17
N TRP A 194 8.48 0.12 7.97
CA TRP A 194 9.51 1.13 8.02
C TRP A 194 9.20 2.14 9.11
N THR A 195 10.23 2.74 9.69
CA THR A 195 10.08 3.89 10.58
C THR A 195 9.84 5.15 9.76
N SER A 196 9.36 6.22 10.40
CA SER A 196 9.24 7.56 9.79
C SER A 196 10.58 8.13 9.30
N ALA A 197 11.72 7.61 9.79
CA ALA A 197 13.05 7.98 9.31
C ALA A 197 13.45 7.26 8.00
N GLY A 198 12.64 6.33 7.50
CA GLY A 198 12.97 5.52 6.33
C GLY A 198 13.84 4.31 6.65
N GLU A 199 13.92 3.89 7.92
CA GLU A 199 14.67 2.71 8.31
C GLU A 199 13.76 1.47 8.33
N PRO A 200 14.19 0.32 7.79
CA PRO A 200 13.41 -0.90 7.91
C PRO A 200 13.32 -1.40 9.35
N ALA A 201 12.12 -1.39 9.92
CA ALA A 201 11.84 -1.85 11.28
C ALA A 201 11.56 -3.36 11.33
N TRP A 202 10.89 -3.90 10.31
CA TRP A 202 10.48 -5.32 10.29
C TRP A 202 10.23 -5.83 8.86
N TYR A 203 10.52 -7.10 8.62
CA TYR A 203 10.35 -7.80 7.33
C TYR A 203 9.47 -9.02 7.54
N ALA A 204 8.40 -9.13 6.76
CA ALA A 204 7.50 -10.27 6.84
C ALA A 204 8.18 -11.62 6.51
N THR A 205 9.16 -11.59 5.61
CA THR A 205 9.95 -12.75 5.19
C THR A 205 10.95 -13.24 6.24
N PHE A 206 11.27 -12.43 7.26
CA PHE A 206 12.14 -12.83 8.37
C PHE A 206 11.38 -13.34 9.58
N ASP A 207 10.05 -13.20 9.58
CA ASP A 207 9.21 -13.65 10.67
C ASP A 207 9.07 -15.18 10.67
N ARG A 208 9.43 -15.80 11.79
CA ARG A 208 9.55 -17.27 11.91
C ARG A 208 8.20 -17.98 11.87
N ILE A 209 7.12 -17.30 12.22
CA ILE A 209 5.78 -17.88 12.25
C ILE A 209 4.93 -17.45 11.05
N GLY A 210 5.55 -16.81 10.05
CA GLY A 210 4.87 -16.37 8.85
C GLY A 210 4.40 -17.51 7.94
N PRO A 211 3.59 -17.18 6.91
CA PRO A 211 3.00 -18.15 5.98
C PRO A 211 4.01 -18.86 5.06
N GLY A 212 5.32 -18.66 5.27
CA GLY A 212 6.42 -19.21 4.47
C GLY A 212 6.64 -18.52 3.12
N SER A 213 5.59 -18.04 2.46
CA SER A 213 5.66 -17.36 1.16
C SER A 213 5.00 -15.98 1.21
N TRP A 214 5.72 -14.97 0.73
CA TRP A 214 5.34 -13.56 0.67
C TRP A 214 5.59 -13.02 -0.74
N VAL A 215 5.08 -13.75 -1.74
CA VAL A 215 5.37 -13.43 -3.15
C VAL A 215 4.73 -12.09 -3.54
N ASP A 216 3.47 -11.89 -3.16
CA ASP A 216 2.72 -10.64 -3.39
C ASP A 216 1.92 -10.34 -2.12
N CYS A 217 1.96 -9.11 -1.62
CA CYS A 217 1.00 -8.62 -0.62
C CYS A 217 -0.26 -8.16 -1.36
N TYR A 218 -1.13 -9.12 -1.63
CA TYR A 218 -2.28 -8.95 -2.51
C TYR A 218 -3.37 -8.01 -1.95
N ALA A 219 -3.50 -7.98 -0.62
CA ALA A 219 -4.26 -6.96 0.08
C ALA A 219 -3.62 -6.64 1.43
N LEU A 220 -3.76 -5.39 1.85
CA LEU A 220 -3.25 -4.86 3.11
C LEU A 220 -4.33 -4.03 3.80
N ASN A 221 -4.48 -4.23 5.09
CA ASN A 221 -5.33 -3.46 5.98
C ASN A 221 -4.49 -2.97 7.16
N VAL A 222 -4.34 -1.65 7.29
CA VAL A 222 -3.58 -1.02 8.38
C VAL A 222 -4.57 -0.27 9.26
N GLY A 223 -5.05 -0.95 10.31
CA GLY A 223 -5.92 -0.37 11.32
C GLY A 223 -5.16 0.47 12.33
N ALA A 224 -5.87 1.01 13.32
CA ALA A 224 -5.26 1.81 14.38
C ALA A 224 -4.33 0.97 15.29
N ASP A 225 -4.78 -0.23 15.67
CA ASP A 225 -4.07 -1.09 16.63
C ASP A 225 -3.44 -2.35 16.00
N GLN A 226 -3.93 -2.76 14.83
CA GLN A 226 -3.59 -4.03 14.19
C GLN A 226 -3.46 -3.87 12.68
N THR A 227 -2.55 -4.65 12.12
CA THR A 227 -2.35 -4.74 10.68
C THR A 227 -2.67 -6.14 10.21
N TRP A 228 -3.40 -6.25 9.10
CA TRP A 228 -3.69 -7.52 8.45
C TRP A 228 -3.17 -7.52 7.03
N ALA A 229 -2.53 -8.61 6.65
CA ALA A 229 -2.03 -8.83 5.30
C ALA A 229 -2.59 -10.11 4.72
N TYR A 230 -2.72 -10.12 3.40
CA TYR A 230 -3.28 -11.25 2.65
C TYR A 230 -2.35 -11.62 1.50
N PRO A 231 -1.31 -12.43 1.75
CA PRO A 231 -0.28 -12.68 0.74
C PRO A 231 -0.58 -13.86 -0.21
N TYR A 232 -0.07 -13.77 -1.43
CA TYR A 232 0.08 -14.88 -2.38
C TYR A 232 1.28 -15.77 -1.94
N THR A 233 1.26 -17.10 -2.05
CA THR A 233 0.38 -17.93 -2.91
C THR A 233 -0.83 -18.57 -2.24
N GLY A 234 -0.74 -18.80 -0.93
CA GLY A 234 -1.76 -19.54 -0.18
C GLY A 234 -2.99 -18.70 0.21
N PHE A 235 -2.92 -17.38 0.02
CA PHE A 235 -3.95 -16.45 0.45
C PHE A 235 -4.36 -16.61 1.93
N PRO A 236 -3.42 -16.73 2.88
CA PRO A 236 -3.78 -16.74 4.29
C PRO A 236 -4.14 -15.33 4.76
N LEU A 237 -4.95 -15.24 5.82
CA LEU A 237 -5.10 -14.01 6.57
C LEU A 237 -4.01 -13.95 7.65
N VAL A 238 -3.11 -12.99 7.55
CA VAL A 238 -2.01 -12.78 8.50
C VAL A 238 -2.34 -11.60 9.38
N GLU A 239 -2.33 -11.81 10.69
CA GLU A 239 -2.48 -10.75 11.71
C GLU A 239 -1.10 -10.36 12.22
N ILE A 240 -0.84 -9.05 12.29
CA ILE A 240 0.46 -8.46 12.57
C ILE A 240 0.28 -7.37 13.62
N ASP A 241 1.16 -7.35 14.62
CA ASP A 241 1.27 -6.27 15.61
C ASP A 241 2.65 -5.58 15.59
N ALA A 242 2.90 -4.74 16.58
CA ALA A 242 4.15 -4.04 16.77
C ALA A 242 5.38 -4.98 16.84
N THR A 243 5.23 -6.25 17.21
CA THR A 243 6.35 -7.20 17.34
C THR A 243 6.58 -8.04 16.09
N GLY A 244 5.54 -8.25 15.28
CA GLY A 244 5.60 -9.07 14.06
C GLY A 244 4.29 -9.82 13.84
N ILE A 245 4.38 -10.98 13.19
CA ILE A 245 3.22 -11.83 12.94
C ILE A 245 2.75 -12.40 14.28
N ARG A 246 1.45 -12.26 14.55
CA ARG A 246 0.76 -12.93 15.67
C ARG A 246 0.21 -14.26 15.22
N TRP A 247 -0.44 -14.27 14.05
CA TRP A 247 -1.15 -15.45 13.60
C TRP A 247 -1.34 -15.48 12.08
N THR A 248 -1.47 -16.69 11.55
CA THR A 248 -1.71 -16.97 10.13
C THR A 248 -2.89 -17.94 10.02
N ARG A 249 -3.99 -17.49 9.42
CA ARG A 249 -5.20 -18.29 9.21
C ARG A 249 -5.36 -18.68 7.76
N ARG A 250 -5.76 -19.94 7.52
CA ARG A 250 -6.22 -20.35 6.18
C ARG A 250 -7.55 -19.70 5.88
N THR A 251 -7.74 -19.32 4.62
CA THR A 251 -8.99 -18.72 4.14
C THR A 251 -9.56 -19.56 2.99
N PRO A 252 -10.89 -19.61 2.83
CA PRO A 252 -11.52 -20.28 1.69
C PRO A 252 -11.63 -19.35 0.46
N ILE A 253 -11.17 -18.11 0.59
CA ILE A 253 -11.28 -17.07 -0.43
C ILE A 253 -9.91 -16.92 -1.10
N HIS A 254 -9.90 -16.63 -2.39
CA HIS A 254 -8.70 -16.36 -3.17
C HIS A 254 -8.88 -15.07 -3.96
N PHE A 255 -7.77 -14.38 -4.25
CA PHE A 255 -7.75 -13.18 -5.11
C PHE A 255 -8.63 -12.02 -4.60
N ALA A 256 -8.75 -11.87 -3.28
CA ALA A 256 -9.42 -10.73 -2.67
C ALA A 256 -8.53 -9.48 -2.67
N SER A 257 -8.94 -8.43 -3.35
CA SER A 257 -8.24 -7.14 -3.43
C SER A 257 -8.42 -6.24 -2.19
N ALA A 258 -9.26 -6.65 -1.25
CA ALA A 258 -9.53 -5.95 0.00
C ALA A 258 -9.87 -6.96 1.09
N VAL A 259 -9.42 -6.70 2.32
CA VAL A 259 -9.76 -7.49 3.51
C VAL A 259 -10.12 -6.54 4.64
N LEU A 260 -11.29 -6.74 5.24
CA LEU A 260 -11.81 -5.98 6.38
C LEU A 260 -11.99 -6.93 7.55
N VAL A 261 -11.66 -6.49 8.76
CA VAL A 261 -11.72 -7.32 9.96
C VAL A 261 -12.48 -6.58 11.06
N ASP A 262 -13.47 -7.25 11.63
CA ASP A 262 -14.21 -6.83 12.82
C ASP A 262 -14.31 -8.01 13.80
N GLY A 263 -13.36 -8.07 14.73
CA GLY A 263 -13.18 -9.20 15.63
C GLY A 263 -13.05 -10.53 14.88
N ASP A 264 -14.03 -11.40 15.08
CA ASP A 264 -14.08 -12.73 14.45
C ASP A 264 -14.65 -12.71 13.03
N ASN A 265 -15.25 -11.61 12.60
CA ASN A 265 -15.84 -11.45 11.27
C ASN A 265 -14.80 -10.87 10.32
N VAL A 266 -14.74 -11.42 9.11
CA VAL A 266 -13.84 -10.94 8.06
C VAL A 266 -14.62 -10.82 6.75
N ALA A 267 -14.51 -9.68 6.09
CA ALA A 267 -14.96 -9.52 4.71
C ALA A 267 -13.78 -9.56 3.75
N PHE A 268 -13.96 -10.32 2.67
CA PHE A 268 -13.06 -10.33 1.53
C PHE A 268 -13.76 -9.73 0.33
N LEU A 269 -13.15 -8.73 -0.30
CA LEU A 269 -13.63 -8.17 -1.54
C LEU A 269 -12.84 -8.75 -2.72
N ALA A 270 -13.43 -9.73 -3.39
CA ALA A 270 -12.84 -10.37 -4.56
C ALA A 270 -13.45 -9.82 -5.85
N ALA A 271 -12.58 -9.36 -6.74
CA ALA A 271 -12.94 -9.14 -8.14
C ALA A 271 -13.39 -10.47 -8.76
N ASP A 272 -14.43 -10.46 -9.60
CA ASP A 272 -14.82 -11.64 -10.40
C ASP A 272 -13.73 -11.90 -11.46
N THR A 273 -12.74 -12.71 -11.09
CA THR A 273 -11.59 -13.09 -11.92
C THR A 273 -11.85 -14.32 -12.80
N GLY A 274 -13.11 -14.77 -12.90
CA GLY A 274 -13.52 -15.85 -13.78
C GLY A 274 -13.12 -15.62 -15.25
N PRO A 275 -13.27 -16.61 -16.14
CA PRO A 275 -12.72 -16.59 -17.50
C PRO A 275 -13.14 -15.39 -18.37
N ARG A 276 -14.22 -14.69 -18.01
CA ARG A 276 -14.68 -13.47 -18.70
C ARG A 276 -14.07 -12.16 -18.15
N LYS A 277 -13.39 -12.18 -16.98
CA LYS A 277 -12.80 -11.02 -16.27
C LYS A 277 -13.60 -9.74 -16.47
N ILE A 278 -14.81 -9.68 -15.91
CA ILE A 278 -15.72 -8.57 -16.14
C ILE A 278 -15.36 -7.42 -15.19
N PRO A 279 -14.87 -6.27 -15.67
CA PRO A 279 -14.52 -5.16 -14.80
C PRO A 279 -15.69 -4.69 -13.94
N GLY A 280 -15.40 -4.34 -12.69
CA GLY A 280 -16.38 -3.80 -11.76
C GLY A 280 -17.37 -4.81 -11.16
N HIS A 281 -17.24 -6.09 -11.51
CA HIS A 281 -17.93 -7.15 -10.81
C HIS A 281 -17.11 -7.57 -9.59
N TYR A 282 -17.65 -7.28 -8.41
CA TYR A 282 -17.06 -7.67 -7.13
C TYR A 282 -18.03 -8.53 -6.33
N THR A 283 -17.46 -9.52 -5.65
CA THR A 283 -18.14 -10.34 -4.63
C THR A 283 -17.55 -10.00 -3.27
N VAL A 284 -18.42 -9.62 -2.34
CA VAL A 284 -18.11 -9.55 -0.91
C VAL A 284 -18.37 -10.94 -0.34
N ALA A 285 -17.33 -11.59 0.16
CA ALA A 285 -17.43 -12.85 0.88
C ALA A 285 -17.23 -12.60 2.37
N LEU A 286 -18.24 -12.93 3.17
CA LEU A 286 -18.20 -12.83 4.62
C LEU A 286 -17.75 -14.18 5.19
N THR A 287 -16.75 -14.15 6.06
CA THR A 287 -16.24 -15.31 6.77
C THR A 287 -16.20 -15.04 8.27
N ARG A 288 -16.08 -16.12 9.05
CA ARG A 288 -15.93 -16.04 10.51
C ARG A 288 -14.93 -17.07 11.01
N GLY A 289 -14.20 -16.75 12.09
CA GLY A 289 -13.41 -17.73 12.83
C GLY A 289 -12.55 -17.14 13.94
N GLN A 290 -12.66 -17.73 15.14
CA GLN A 290 -11.92 -17.33 16.35
C GLN A 290 -10.48 -17.86 16.38
N ASN A 291 -10.31 -19.18 16.47
CA ASN A 291 -9.02 -19.84 16.74
C ASN A 291 -8.62 -20.90 15.69
N GLY A 292 -9.26 -20.87 14.52
CA GLY A 292 -8.99 -21.80 13.42
C GLY A 292 -9.07 -21.16 12.02
N PRO A 293 -9.14 -22.01 10.98
CA PRO A 293 -9.42 -21.57 9.62
C PRO A 293 -10.70 -20.72 9.56
N LEU A 294 -10.73 -19.74 8.66
CA LEU A 294 -11.95 -18.98 8.42
C LEU A 294 -12.95 -19.84 7.63
N GLU A 295 -14.23 -19.74 7.99
CA GLU A 295 -15.32 -20.42 7.29
C GLU A 295 -16.20 -19.42 6.58
N SER A 296 -16.63 -19.75 5.36
CA SER A 296 -17.53 -18.89 4.57
C SER A 296 -18.93 -18.91 5.17
N VAL A 297 -19.46 -17.73 5.48
CA VAL A 297 -20.79 -17.53 6.07
C VAL A 297 -21.78 -17.10 4.99
N ALA A 298 -21.41 -16.12 4.18
CA ALA A 298 -22.27 -15.55 3.16
C ALA A 298 -21.46 -14.94 2.02
N SER A 299 -22.11 -14.74 0.88
CA SER A 299 -21.54 -13.93 -0.19
C SER A 299 -22.63 -13.18 -0.95
N ALA A 300 -22.27 -11.99 -1.40
CA ALA A 300 -23.14 -11.11 -2.15
C ALA A 300 -22.34 -10.20 -3.08
N SER A 301 -22.98 -9.75 -4.16
CA SER A 301 -22.32 -8.78 -5.05
C SER A 301 -22.23 -7.39 -4.41
N LEU A 302 -21.14 -6.69 -4.68
CA LEU A 302 -21.02 -5.26 -4.38
C LEU A 302 -21.86 -4.44 -5.38
N ARG A 303 -22.45 -3.35 -4.89
CA ARG A 303 -23.24 -2.38 -5.66
C ARG A 303 -22.86 -0.95 -5.30
N LEU A 304 -22.98 -0.05 -6.26
CA LEU A 304 -22.90 1.39 -6.06
C LEU A 304 -24.15 1.91 -5.31
N PRO A 305 -24.12 3.15 -4.79
CA PRO A 305 -25.24 3.75 -4.07
C PRO A 305 -26.56 3.79 -4.84
N ASP A 306 -26.53 3.78 -6.17
CA ASP A 306 -27.71 3.73 -7.05
C ASP A 306 -28.24 2.29 -7.28
N GLY A 307 -27.51 1.27 -6.82
CA GLY A 307 -27.85 -0.14 -6.97
C GLY A 307 -27.29 -0.80 -8.22
N THR A 308 -26.53 -0.08 -9.03
CA THR A 308 -25.80 -0.62 -10.19
C THR A 308 -24.50 -1.30 -9.74
N ARG A 309 -23.86 -2.04 -10.66
CA ARG A 309 -22.50 -2.54 -10.45
C ARG A 309 -21.51 -1.46 -10.84
N PRO A 310 -20.34 -1.37 -10.19
CA PRO A 310 -19.22 -0.64 -10.77
C PRO A 310 -18.96 -1.10 -12.21
N SER A 311 -18.60 -0.16 -13.09
CA SER A 311 -18.32 -0.44 -14.51
C SER A 311 -16.83 -0.69 -14.78
N THR A 312 -15.96 -0.36 -13.82
CA THR A 312 -14.51 -0.54 -13.90
C THR A 312 -13.99 -1.25 -12.66
N TRP A 313 -12.77 -1.80 -12.76
CA TRP A 313 -12.01 -2.14 -11.57
C TRP A 313 -11.80 -0.90 -10.70
N ALA A 314 -11.75 -1.12 -9.39
CA ALA A 314 -11.29 -0.12 -8.44
C ALA A 314 -9.87 0.29 -8.84
N ARG A 315 -9.67 1.59 -9.02
CA ARG A 315 -8.36 2.18 -9.23
C ARG A 315 -7.56 2.23 -7.93
N ARG A 316 -8.26 2.42 -6.81
CA ARG A 316 -7.68 2.50 -5.47
C ARG A 316 -8.60 1.79 -4.48
N THR A 317 -7.98 1.03 -3.59
CA THR A 317 -8.62 0.34 -2.48
C THR A 317 -7.76 0.59 -1.26
N VAL A 318 -8.37 1.10 -0.19
CA VAL A 318 -7.73 1.33 1.10
C VAL A 318 -8.55 0.61 2.16
N CYS A 319 -7.90 -0.17 3.04
CA CYS A 319 -8.58 -0.89 4.12
C CYS A 319 -7.99 -0.46 5.45
N ARG A 320 -8.87 -0.15 6.42
CA ARG A 320 -8.49 0.13 7.81
C ARG A 320 -9.55 -0.46 8.73
N GLY A 321 -9.15 -1.44 9.55
CA GLY A 321 -10.06 -2.15 10.46
C GLY A 321 -11.25 -2.77 9.72
N ASN A 322 -12.47 -2.40 10.14
CA ASN A 322 -13.73 -2.89 9.60
C ASN A 322 -14.23 -2.08 8.37
N GLN A 323 -13.41 -1.16 7.84
CA GLN A 323 -13.78 -0.29 6.73
C GLN A 323 -12.86 -0.45 5.52
N ALA A 324 -13.43 -0.28 4.33
CA ALA A 324 -12.71 -0.16 3.08
C ALA A 324 -13.25 1.02 2.26
N TRP A 325 -12.33 1.74 1.62
CA TRP A 325 -12.62 2.82 0.71
C TRP A 325 -12.18 2.45 -0.69
N LEU A 326 -13.03 2.75 -1.67
CA LEU A 326 -12.81 2.43 -3.08
C LEU A 326 -13.00 3.65 -3.96
N GLN A 327 -12.09 3.83 -4.91
CA GLN A 327 -12.28 4.71 -6.07
C GLN A 327 -12.35 3.87 -7.35
N PHE A 328 -13.26 4.23 -8.26
CA PHE A 328 -13.44 3.54 -9.54
C PHE A 328 -12.93 4.40 -10.69
N HIS A 329 -13.72 4.57 -11.76
CA HIS A 329 -13.33 5.38 -12.92
C HIS A 329 -13.14 6.85 -12.57
N ASP A 330 -14.10 7.40 -11.81
CA ASP A 330 -14.01 8.73 -11.23
C ASP A 330 -13.07 8.67 -10.01
N ASP A 331 -11.91 9.32 -10.14
CA ASP A 331 -10.90 9.43 -9.08
C ASP A 331 -11.10 10.65 -8.18
N HIS A 332 -12.20 11.40 -8.36
CA HIS A 332 -12.64 12.45 -7.45
C HIS A 332 -13.61 11.93 -6.38
N THR A 333 -14.23 10.76 -6.58
CA THR A 333 -15.23 10.21 -5.64
C THR A 333 -14.71 8.98 -4.92
N TRP A 334 -14.75 9.03 -3.59
CA TRP A 334 -14.55 7.87 -2.72
C TRP A 334 -15.88 7.28 -2.29
N TYR A 335 -15.94 5.96 -2.32
CA TYR A 335 -17.02 5.16 -1.76
C TYR A 335 -16.52 4.36 -0.56
N ARG A 336 -17.38 4.14 0.43
CA ARG A 336 -17.08 3.35 1.63
C ARG A 336 -17.90 2.06 1.65
N PHE A 337 -17.25 1.00 2.09
CA PHE A 337 -17.86 -0.24 2.57
C PHE A 337 -17.45 -0.46 4.03
N GLU A 338 -18.40 -0.85 4.87
CA GLU A 338 -18.18 -1.20 6.27
C GLU A 338 -18.76 -2.60 6.52
N LEU A 339 -18.01 -3.42 7.26
CA LEU A 339 -18.34 -4.82 7.55
C LEU A 339 -19.54 -4.96 8.48
#